data_AF-A0A914QQ68-F1
#
_entry.id   AF-A0A914QQ68-F1
#
_cell.length_a   1.000
_cell.length_b   1.000
_cell.length_c   1.000
_cell.angle_alpha   90.00
_cell.angle_beta   90.00
_cell.angle_gamma   90.00
#
_symmetry.space_group_name_H-M   'P 1'
#
loop_
_entity.id
_entity.type
_entity.pdbx_description
1 polymer ?
#
loop_
_entity_poly.entity_id
_entity_poly.type
_entity_poly.pdbx_seq_one_letter_code
_entity_poly.pdbx_strand_id
1 'polypeptide(L)'
;MVLAFEPQHVSLPAAGGTASGNTIKNEGVARMAFKIKSSNNAHYRVKPVYGFVDASASVQVEIVRQAGPPGEDKMVVQFVEVPPEETNAKAPF
;
A
#
# COMPACT_ATOMS: atom_id res chain seq x y z
N MET A 1 -12.69 10.82 -4.92
CA MET A 1 -11.61 9.81 -4.87
C MET A 1 -11.97 8.86 -3.76
N VAL A 2 -12.00 7.54 -3.98
CA VAL A 2 -12.48 6.60 -2.93
C VAL A 2 -11.34 6.16 -2.01
N LEU A 3 -10.16 5.95 -2.58
CA LEU A 3 -8.95 5.55 -1.85
C LEU A 3 -7.79 6.50 -2.17
N ALA A 4 -7.10 6.96 -1.13
CA ALA A 4 -5.94 7.82 -1.21
C ALA A 4 -4.72 7.21 -0.50
N PHE A 5 -3.55 7.35 -1.09
CA PHE A 5 -2.28 6.96 -0.48
C PHE A 5 -1.51 8.23 -0.08
N GLU A 6 -1.13 8.33 1.19
CA GLU A 6 -0.42 9.48 1.74
C GLU A 6 0.84 9.05 2.51
N PRO A 7 2.01 9.63 2.24
CA PRO A 7 2.30 10.62 1.18
C PRO A 7 2.33 9.98 -0.22
N GLN A 8 2.03 10.76 -1.27
CA GLN A 8 2.07 10.28 -2.67
C GLN A 8 3.48 9.95 -3.18
N HIS A 9 4.50 10.52 -2.54
CA HIS A 9 5.90 10.28 -2.84
C HIS A 9 6.67 9.94 -1.56
N VAL A 10 7.56 8.96 -1.66
CA VAL A 10 8.40 8.49 -0.55
C VAL A 10 9.85 8.53 -1.01
N SER A 11 10.71 9.23 -0.27
CA SER A 11 12.15 9.27 -0.52
C SER A 11 12.88 8.46 0.54
N LEU A 12 13.71 7.51 0.10
CA LEU A 12 14.48 6.62 0.97
C LEU A 12 15.96 6.59 0.53
N PRO A 13 16.93 6.54 1.46
CA PRO A 13 18.33 6.44 1.11
C PRO A 13 18.64 5.16 0.32
N ALA A 14 19.56 5.25 -0.65
CA ALA A 14 20.03 4.09 -1.42
C ALA A 14 20.72 3.03 -0.54
N ALA A 15 21.31 3.43 0.59
CA ALA A 15 21.89 2.54 1.59
C ALA A 15 20.84 1.70 2.36
N GLY A 16 19.55 2.00 2.20
CA GLY A 16 18.45 1.36 2.90
C GLY A 16 17.78 2.27 3.91
N GLY A 17 16.57 1.88 4.34
CA GLY A 17 15.76 2.62 5.30
C GLY A 17 14.32 2.14 5.32
N THR A 18 13.56 2.63 6.30
CA THR A 18 12.14 2.32 6.44
C THR A 18 11.34 3.61 6.39
N ALA A 19 10.33 3.66 5.52
CA ALA A 19 9.29 4.66 5.57
C ALA A 19 8.12 4.09 6.36
N SER A 20 8.04 4.47 7.64
CA SER A 20 6.90 4.24 8.51
C SER A 20 6.01 5.49 8.52
N GLY A 21 4.69 5.30 8.46
CA GLY A 21 3.72 6.40 8.42
C GLY A 21 3.02 6.63 7.08
N ASN A 22 3.32 5.82 6.05
CA ASN A 22 2.47 5.84 4.86
C ASN A 22 1.10 5.25 5.20
N THR A 23 0.04 5.82 4.66
CA THR A 23 -1.32 5.41 4.95
C THR A 23 -2.13 5.31 3.68
N ILE A 24 -2.99 4.30 3.64
CA ILE A 24 -4.07 4.16 2.68
C ILE A 24 -5.35 4.62 3.41
N LYS A 25 -5.99 5.69 2.93
CA LYS A 25 -7.24 6.25 3.46
C LYS A 25 -8.40 5.94 2.54
N ASN A 26 -9.47 5.37 3.09
CA ASN A 26 -10.73 5.17 2.39
C ASN A 26 -11.69 6.30 2.76
N GLU A 27 -11.92 7.23 1.83
CA GLU A 27 -12.87 8.34 1.99
C GLU A 27 -14.28 7.96 1.50
N GLY A 28 -14.46 6.71 1.06
CA GLY A 28 -15.73 6.16 0.65
C GLY A 28 -16.57 5.62 1.80
N VAL A 29 -17.80 5.23 1.43
CA VAL A 29 -18.81 4.65 2.34
C VAL A 29 -18.82 3.12 2.34
N ALA A 30 -18.09 2.48 1.43
CA ALA A 30 -18.02 1.03 1.30
C ALA A 30 -16.66 0.49 1.77
N ARG A 31 -16.64 -0.77 2.21
CA ARG A 31 -15.42 -1.48 2.58
C ARG A 31 -14.64 -1.83 1.32
N MET A 32 -13.35 -1.56 1.32
CA MET A 32 -12.48 -1.78 0.17
C MET A 32 -11.42 -2.82 0.49
N ALA A 33 -11.16 -3.75 -0.41
CA ALA A 33 -9.92 -4.52 -0.40
C ALA A 33 -8.86 -3.76 -1.23
N PHE A 34 -7.58 -3.96 -0.91
CA PHE A 34 -6.47 -3.43 -1.68
C PHE A 34 -5.36 -4.46 -1.90
N LYS A 35 -4.60 -4.25 -2.98
CA LYS A 35 -3.40 -4.99 -3.36
C LYS A 35 -2.31 -4.01 -3.80
N ILE A 36 -1.15 -4.07 -3.16
CA ILE A 36 0.00 -3.24 -3.50
C ILE A 36 0.92 -4.02 -4.44
N LYS A 37 1.27 -3.41 -5.57
CA LYS A 37 2.27 -3.90 -6.52
C LYS A 37 3.46 -2.94 -6.53
N SER A 38 4.67 -3.47 -6.55
CA SER A 38 5.91 -2.68 -6.70
C SER A 38 6.59 -3.03 -8.02
N SER A 39 7.24 -2.06 -8.66
CA SER A 39 8.13 -2.29 -9.81
C SER A 39 9.42 -3.04 -9.43
N ASN A 40 9.83 -2.97 -8.16
CA ASN A 40 11.08 -3.51 -7.67
C ASN A 40 10.88 -4.23 -6.34
N ASN A 41 10.64 -5.54 -6.42
CA ASN A 41 10.57 -6.41 -5.25
C ASN A 41 11.93 -6.96 -4.83
N ALA A 42 13.01 -6.68 -5.58
CA ALA A 42 14.35 -7.07 -5.18
C ALA A 42 14.79 -6.25 -3.97
N HIS A 43 14.68 -4.92 -4.07
CA HIS A 43 15.18 -3.99 -3.06
C HIS A 43 14.11 -3.40 -2.14
N TYR A 44 12.83 -3.45 -2.51
CA TYR A 44 11.76 -3.00 -1.61
C TYR A 44 11.00 -4.19 -1.00
N ARG A 45 10.54 -3.99 0.23
CA ARG A 45 9.53 -4.83 0.90
C ARG A 45 8.41 -3.91 1.35
N VAL A 46 7.17 -4.35 1.11
CA VAL A 46 5.97 -3.60 1.49
C VAL A 46 5.13 -4.47 2.40
N LYS A 47 4.62 -3.89 3.49
CA LYS A 47 3.72 -4.58 4.41
C LYS A 47 2.59 -3.64 4.85
N PRO A 48 1.32 -4.07 4.76
CA PRO A 48 0.84 -5.31 4.12
C PRO A 48 0.79 -5.20 2.58
N VAL A 49 0.86 -6.33 1.86
CA VAL A 49 0.67 -6.38 0.39
C VAL A 49 -0.81 -6.43 0.02
N TYR A 50 -1.61 -7.12 0.82
CA TYR A 50 -3.06 -7.19 0.70
C TYR A 50 -3.69 -6.76 2.02
N GLY A 51 -4.84 -6.13 1.97
CA GLY A 51 -5.59 -5.79 3.17
C GLY A 51 -6.97 -5.23 2.85
N PHE A 52 -7.69 -4.90 3.90
CA PHE A 52 -8.96 -4.20 3.82
C PHE A 52 -8.82 -2.81 4.42
N VAL A 53 -9.58 -1.85 3.92
CA VAL A 53 -9.80 -0.56 4.55
C VAL A 53 -11.30 -0.35 4.66
N ASP A 54 -11.81 -0.28 5.88
CA ASP A 54 -13.22 -0.03 6.14
C ASP A 54 -13.62 1.38 5.69
N ALA A 55 -14.92 1.62 5.58
CA ALA A 55 -15.46 2.92 5.21
C ALA A 55 -14.96 4.02 6.18
N SER A 56 -14.55 5.17 5.65
CA SER A 56 -14.01 6.29 6.43
C SER A 56 -12.79 5.94 7.31
N ALA A 57 -12.09 4.84 7.04
CA ALA A 57 -10.95 4.37 7.83
C ALA A 57 -9.62 4.51 7.08
N SER A 58 -8.52 4.23 7.78
CA SER A 58 -7.18 4.24 7.19
C SER A 58 -6.34 3.06 7.67
N VAL A 59 -5.45 2.57 6.83
CA VAL A 59 -4.49 1.51 7.14
C VAL A 59 -3.07 1.99 6.90
N GLN A 60 -2.17 1.66 7.82
CA GLN A 60 -0.74 1.95 7.67
C GLN A 60 -0.05 0.97 6.74
N VAL A 61 0.87 1.50 5.93
CA VAL A 61 1.73 0.75 5.02
C VAL A 61 3.18 1.07 5.33
N GLU A 62 3.92 0.03 5.67
CA GLU A 62 5.37 0.08 5.87
C GLU A 62 6.08 -0.25 4.57
N ILE A 63 7.01 0.62 4.17
CA ILE A 63 7.88 0.40 3.02
C ILE A 63 9.32 0.34 3.52
N VAL A 64 9.98 -0.80 3.31
CA VAL A 64 11.37 -1.01 3.66
C VAL A 64 12.21 -1.09 2.39
N ARG A 65 13.23 -0.25 2.29
CA ARG A 65 14.25 -0.27 1.24
C ARG A 65 15.50 -0.97 1.77
N GLN A 66 15.98 -1.95 1.01
CA GLN A 66 17.29 -2.59 1.18
C GLN A 66 18.37 -1.80 0.43
N ALA A 67 19.64 -2.00 0.81
CA ALA A 67 20.76 -1.41 0.11
C ALA A 67 20.76 -1.82 -1.37
N GLY A 68 20.93 -0.85 -2.26
CA GLY A 68 20.94 -1.08 -3.71
C GLY A 68 21.23 0.21 -4.48
N PRO A 69 21.31 0.16 -5.82
CA PRO A 69 21.60 1.33 -6.63
C PRO A 69 20.52 2.41 -6.47
N PRO A 70 20.88 3.71 -6.54
CA PRO A 70 19.91 4.79 -6.57
C PRO A 70 19.05 4.71 -7.83
N GLY A 71 17.77 5.05 -7.72
CA GLY A 71 16.83 5.03 -8.83
C GLY A 71 15.41 5.36 -8.38
N GLU A 72 14.53 5.52 -9.37
CA GLU A 72 13.11 5.73 -9.14
C GLU A 72 12.35 4.43 -9.37
N ASP A 73 11.46 4.12 -8.43
CA ASP A 73 10.60 2.95 -8.46
C ASP A 73 9.15 3.38 -8.19
N LYS A 74 8.19 2.58 -8.69
CA LYS A 74 6.76 2.87 -8.56
C LYS A 74 6.06 1.80 -7.75
N MET A 75 5.12 2.24 -6.93
CA MET A 75 4.14 1.38 -6.27
C MET A 75 2.74 1.73 -6.76
N VAL A 76 1.94 0.70 -6.99
CA VAL A 76 0.56 0.82 -7.48
C VAL A 76 -0.36 0.11 -6.49
N VAL A 77 -1.33 0.86 -5.97
CA VAL A 77 -2.39 0.31 -5.12
C VAL A 77 -3.60 0.03 -6.02
N GLN A 78 -3.91 -1.25 -6.21
CA GLN A 78 -5.17 -1.69 -6.81
C GLN A 78 -6.20 -1.83 -5.69
N PHE A 79 -7.44 -1.48 -5.95
CA PHE A 79 -8.52 -1.58 -4.96
C PHE A 79 -9.83 -1.98 -5.61
N VAL A 80 -10.71 -2.59 -4.81
CA VAL A 80 -12.02 -3.07 -5.22
C VAL A 80 -12.95 -3.06 -4.01
N GLU A 81 -14.22 -2.74 -4.24
CA GLU A 81 -15.25 -2.81 -3.21
C GLU A 81 -15.54 -4.27 -2.85
N VAL A 82 -15.70 -4.56 -1.56
CA VAL A 82 -15.96 -5.90 -1.06
C VAL A 82 -17.10 -5.90 -0.02
N PRO A 83 -17.88 -6.99 0.06
CA PRO A 83 -18.89 -7.11 1.10
C PRO A 83 -18.24 -7.20 2.50
N PRO A 84 -18.96 -6.81 3.58
CA PRO A 84 -18.44 -6.89 4.95
C PRO A 84 -18.02 -8.31 5.36
N GLU A 85 -18.70 -9.33 4.81
CA GLU A 85 -18.46 -10.75 5.08
C GLU A 85 -17.16 -11.28 4.44
N GLU A 86 -16.51 -10.52 3.54
CA GLU A 86 -15.28 -10.96 2.91
C GLU A 86 -14.14 -11.03 3.94
N THR A 87 -13.49 -12.19 3.98
CA THR A 87 -12.41 -12.50 4.93
C THR A 87 -11.05 -12.60 4.24
N ASN A 88 -11.03 -12.77 2.92
CA ASN A 88 -9.83 -12.92 2.13
C ASN A 88 -9.60 -11.70 1.21
N ALA A 89 -8.75 -10.77 1.66
CA ALA A 89 -8.42 -9.56 0.90
C ALA A 89 -7.75 -9.82 -0.46
N LYS A 90 -7.28 -11.05 -0.70
CA LYS A 90 -6.66 -11.45 -1.97
C LYS A 90 -7.67 -12.01 -2.97
N ALA A 91 -8.81 -12.55 -2.53
CA ALA A 91 -9.80 -13.17 -3.40
C ALA A 91 -10.23 -12.30 -4.61
N PRO A 92 -10.38 -10.97 -4.50
CA PRO A 92 -10.89 -10.16 -5.60
C PRO A 92 -9.80 -9.61 -6.57
N PHE A 93 -8.54 -10.07 -6.51
CA PHE A 93 -7.40 -9.54 -7.31
C PHE A 93 -6.43 -10.56 -7.93
#